data_AF-A0A2H9N1C6-F1
#
_entry.id   AF-A0A2H9N1C6-F1
#
_cell.length_a   1.000
_cell.length_b   1.000
_cell.length_c   1.000
_cell.angle_alpha   90.00
_cell.angle_beta   90.00
_cell.angle_gamma   90.00
#
_symmetry.space_group_name_H-M   'P 1'
#
loop_
_entity.id
_entity.type
_entity.pdbx_description
1 polymer ?
#
loop_
_entity_poly.entity_id
_entity_poly.type
_entity_poly.pdbx_seq_one_letter_code
_entity_poly.pdbx_strand_id
1 'polypeptide(L)' 'MTNKFLTGQAIILAAGESSRFWPLNQRHKSLIKIMGRPLIWYTIESLKKAGVKEIIIVQGP' A
#
# COMPACT_ATOMS: atom_id res chain seq x y z
N MET A 1 -0.38 -4.96 31.92
CA MET A 1 -0.82 -4.26 30.69
C MET A 1 0.09 -4.70 29.56
N THR A 2 -0.45 -5.52 28.66
CA THR A 2 0.30 -6.44 27.81
C THR A 2 0.93 -5.72 26.60
N ASN A 3 2.25 -5.80 26.48
CA ASN A 3 3.07 -5.34 25.34
C ASN A 3 2.81 -6.13 24.04
N LYS A 4 1.55 -6.43 23.69
CA LYS A 4 1.23 -7.37 22.60
C LYS A 4 1.21 -6.75 21.20
N PHE A 5 1.37 -5.42 21.08
CA PHE A 5 1.33 -4.70 19.80
C PHE A 5 2.65 -4.00 19.42
N LEU A 6 3.78 -4.28 20.09
CA LEU A 6 5.03 -3.51 19.90
C LEU A 6 5.69 -3.63 18.50
N THR A 7 5.15 -4.46 17.59
CA THR A 7 5.49 -4.49 16.15
C THR A 7 4.33 -5.08 15.33
N GLY A 8 3.26 -4.33 15.09
CA GLY A 8 2.17 -4.79 14.22
C GLY A 8 2.64 -5.01 12.78
N GLN A 9 2.16 -6.08 12.15
CA GLN A 9 2.34 -6.37 10.73
C GLN A 9 1.08 -5.99 9.95
N ALA A 10 1.24 -5.38 8.78
CA ALA A 10 0.15 -5.04 7.88
C ALA A 10 0.35 -5.66 6.50
N ILE A 11 -0.75 -6.00 5.83
CA ILE A 11 -0.75 -6.53 4.46
C ILE A 11 -1.50 -5.54 3.56
N ILE A 12 -0.85 -5.09 2.50
CA ILE A 12 -1.45 -4.28 1.43
C ILE A 12 -1.71 -5.18 0.23
N LEU A 13 -2.98 -5.40 -0.11
CA LEU A 13 -3.39 -6.18 -1.27
C LEU A 13 -3.39 -5.31 -2.54
N ALA A 14 -2.24 -5.25 -3.20
CA ALA A 14 -2.00 -4.51 -4.45
C ALA A 14 -1.94 -5.45 -5.66
N ALA A 15 -2.92 -6.36 -5.78
CA ALA A 15 -2.94 -7.42 -6.78
C ALA A 15 -4.10 -7.32 -7.80
N GLY A 16 -4.70 -6.14 -7.96
CA GLY A 16 -5.78 -5.95 -8.91
C GLY A 16 -5.27 -5.54 -10.30
N GLU A 17 -5.87 -6.08 -11.36
CA GLU A 17 -5.48 -5.81 -12.77
C GLU A 17 -5.56 -4.35 -13.20
N SER A 18 -6.12 -3.46 -12.37
CA SER A 18 -6.31 -2.05 -12.69
C SER A 18 -7.19 -1.81 -13.93
N SER A 19 -7.95 -2.80 -14.39
CA SER A 19 -8.78 -2.75 -15.61
C SER A 19 -9.80 -1.61 -15.62
N ARG A 20 -10.40 -1.28 -14.48
CA ARG A 20 -11.32 -0.14 -14.31
C ARG A 20 -10.64 1.22 -14.19
N PHE A 21 -9.31 1.28 -14.26
CA PHE A 21 -8.52 2.51 -14.11
C PHE A 21 -8.18 3.18 -15.44
N TRP A 22 -8.88 2.80 -16.52
CA TRP A 22 -8.76 3.41 -17.84
C TRP A 22 -8.96 4.93 -17.79
N PRO A 23 -8.14 5.75 -18.49
CA PRO A 23 -7.06 5.38 -19.42
C PRO A 23 -5.66 5.21 -18.77
N LEU A 24 -5.59 5.19 -17.44
CA LEU A 24 -4.34 5.21 -16.68
C LEU A 24 -3.83 3.82 -16.28
N ASN A 25 -4.49 2.75 -16.73
CA ASN A 25 -4.21 1.35 -16.40
C ASN A 25 -3.03 0.73 -17.16
N GLN A 26 -2.22 1.52 -17.86
CA GLN A 26 -0.96 1.07 -18.49
C GLN A 26 0.09 0.58 -17.47
N ARG A 27 -0.12 0.89 -16.19
CA ARG A 27 0.65 0.42 -15.04
C ARG A 27 -0.31 0.12 -13.90
N HIS A 28 0.15 -0.68 -12.93
CA HIS A 28 -0.65 -0.98 -11.74
C HIS A 28 -1.05 0.32 -11.01
N LYS A 29 -2.34 0.48 -10.66
CA LYS A 29 -2.92 1.71 -10.08
C LYS A 29 -2.15 2.25 -8.87
N SER A 30 -1.59 1.35 -8.06
CA SER A 30 -0.79 1.66 -6.88
C SER A 30 0.47 2.48 -7.18
N LEU A 31 0.97 2.45 -8.42
CA LEU A 31 2.19 3.14 -8.85
C LEU A 31 1.91 4.51 -9.51
N ILE A 32 0.64 4.87 -9.70
CA ILE A 32 0.26 6.17 -10.25
C ILE A 32 0.61 7.26 -9.25
N LYS A 33 1.25 8.33 -9.73
CA LYS A 33 1.65 9.45 -8.87
C LYS A 33 0.47 10.39 -8.67
N ILE A 34 0.18 10.73 -7.41
CA ILE A 34 -0.66 11.87 -7.06
C ILE A 34 0.20 12.79 -6.18
N MET A 35 0.19 14.09 -6.47
CA MET A 35 1.06 15.10 -5.84
C MET A 35 2.54 14.68 -5.75
N GLY A 36 3.07 14.04 -6.80
CA GLY A 36 4.48 13.64 -6.89
C GLY A 36 4.87 12.37 -6.11
N ARG A 37 3.92 11.65 -5.49
CA ARG A 37 4.16 10.37 -4.80
C ARG A 37 3.28 9.25 -5.37
N PRO A 38 3.77 8.01 -5.50
CA PRO A 38 2.93 6.87 -5.88
C PRO A 38 1.75 6.69 -4.93
N LEU A 39 0.58 6.27 -5.42
CA LEU A 39 -0.62 6.08 -4.61
C LEU A 39 -0.37 5.20 -3.36
N ILE A 40 0.36 4.10 -3.49
CA ILE A 40 0.68 3.20 -2.38
C ILE A 40 1.52 3.86 -1.26
N TRP A 41 2.27 4.90 -1.58
CA TRP A 41 3.09 5.64 -0.62
C TRP A 41 2.23 6.21 0.51
N TYR A 42 1.04 6.74 0.19
CA TYR A 42 0.14 7.31 1.18
C TYR A 42 -0.37 6.26 2.19
N THR A 43 -0.65 5.05 1.72
CA THR A 43 -1.03 3.92 2.59
C THR A 43 0.13 3.51 3.49
N ILE A 44 1.34 3.36 2.93
CA ILE A 44 2.55 3.01 3.68
C ILE A 44 2.86 4.05 4.75
N GLU A 45 2.79 5.34 4.41
CA GLU A 45 3.03 6.44 5.37
C GLU A 45 2.00 6.46 6.49
N SER A 46 0.74 6.14 6.19
CA SER A 46 -0.32 6.06 7.20
C SER A 46 -0.08 4.91 8.16
N LEU A 47 0.31 3.73 7.64
CA LEU A 47 0.68 2.56 8.46
C LEU A 47 1.91 2.85 9.32
N LYS A 48 2.93 3.49 8.75
CA LYS A 48 4.13 3.92 9.49
C LYS A 48 3.80 4.89 10.62
N LYS A 49 2.94 5.89 10.38
CA LYS A 49 2.45 6.82 11.41
C LYS A 49 1.64 6.12 12.50
N ALA A 50 0.95 5.04 12.16
CA ALA A 50 0.25 4.18 13.11
C ALA A 50 1.17 3.21 13.89
N GLY A 51 2.49 3.25 13.66
CA GLY A 51 3.48 2.43 14.37
C GLY A 51 3.67 1.01 13.81
N VAL A 52 3.14 0.72 12.61
CA VAL A 52 3.39 -0.54 11.90
C VAL A 52 4.83 -0.59 11.41
N LYS A 53 5.55 -1.66 11.76
CA LYS A 53 6.98 -1.81 11.39
C LYS A 53 7.20 -2.79 10.24
N GLU A 54 6.26 -3.71 10.02
CA GLU A 54 6.33 -4.69 8.94
C GLU A 54 5.15 -4.51 8.00
N ILE A 55 5.44 -4.31 6.72
CA ILE A 55 4.43 -4.12 5.68
C ILE A 55 4.73 -5.12 4.57
N ILE A 56 3.78 -6.03 4.33
CA ILE A 56 3.80 -6.98 3.21
C ILE A 56 2.93 -6.40 2.10
N ILE A 57 3.45 -6.36 0.87
CA ILE A 57 2.69 -5.95 -0.30
C ILE A 57 2.49 -7.18 -1.18
N VAL A 58 1.23 -7.55 -1.39
CA VAL A 58 0.87 -8.63 -2.32
C VAL A 58 0.62 -8.00 -3.68
N GLN A 59 1.36 -8.45 -4.69
CA GLN A 59 1.20 -8.03 -6.08
C GLN A 59 0.71 -9.20 -6.93
N GLY A 60 -0.13 -8.90 -7.93
CA GLY A 60 -0.48 -9.85 -8.98
C GLY A 60 0.71 -10.06 -9.93
N PRO A 61 0.67 -11.11 -10.77
CA PRO A 61 1.69 -11.37 -11.79
C PRO A 61 1.94 -10.17 -12.73
#